data_AF-A0A1B8FP96-F1
#
_entry.id   AF-A0A1B8FP96-F1
#
_cell.length_a   1.000
_cell.length_b   1.000
_cell.length_c   1.000
_cell.angle_alpha   90.00
_cell.angle_beta   90.00
_cell.angle_gamma   90.00
#
_symmetry.space_group_name_H-M   'P 1'
#
loop_
_entity.id
_entity.type
_entity.pdbx_description
1 polymer ?
#
loop_
_entity_poly.entity_id
_entity_poly.type
_entity_poly.pdbx_seq_one_letter_code
_entity_poly.pdbx_strand_id
1 'polypeptide(L)'
;MQYFPGAKEHIPGEERMLSRRYYKQRYYPQYSKRDPMEYSNPLNIPSLQEIFQQTFKKAGGFNKKNDAGEAAWTSDSNPTDCFQLFPTEIIYHILICLPSKDVLNVKLASATFAALPLTNTFWASRFQRGSEFHCVFEAQGLQTKDYDWEAIYLSVKSLQNIPSFKNRRRIWKLLLLVEELHGRLISTELKGTTSHSFFEPDAPEDKRSWNLASGVLYQPDIFFSYGCTSLFARTIDITCKVTGIFLTFARFNSIKYVSGIRFQQRNGVNSSLGYVVSDEEIDMDVDGSVLSKDGCGIFGFYLAIDSRGVRALSLLASNGKVSTWVGEHDGIPKTRLLLNHGDILSLKAG
;
A
#
# COMPACT_ATOMS: atom_id res chain seq x y z
N MET A 1 39.86 -7.70 16.68
CA MET A 1 40.49 -7.43 15.37
C MET A 1 39.42 -7.45 14.31
N GLN A 2 39.15 -6.33 13.64
CA GLN A 2 38.18 -6.28 12.55
C GLN A 2 38.81 -6.92 11.31
N TYR A 3 38.28 -8.08 10.92
CA TYR A 3 38.63 -8.72 9.66
C TYR A 3 38.01 -7.92 8.52
N PHE A 4 38.85 -7.40 7.62
CA PHE A 4 38.40 -6.76 6.39
C PHE A 4 38.60 -7.76 5.24
N PRO A 5 37.52 -8.31 4.66
CA PRO A 5 37.63 -9.26 3.57
C PRO A 5 38.23 -8.62 2.31
N GLY A 6 38.99 -9.40 1.55
CA GLY A 6 39.70 -8.96 0.34
C GLY A 6 38.78 -8.78 -0.87
N ALA A 7 39.26 -8.10 -1.93
CA ALA A 7 38.48 -7.68 -3.10
C ALA A 7 37.75 -8.80 -3.88
N LYS A 8 38.07 -10.08 -3.64
CA LYS A 8 37.38 -11.24 -4.22
C LYS A 8 36.12 -11.67 -3.46
N GLU A 9 35.84 -11.06 -2.31
CA GLU A 9 34.69 -11.35 -1.45
C GLU A 9 33.60 -10.28 -1.53
N HIS A 10 33.71 -9.32 -2.47
CA HIS A 10 32.74 -8.24 -2.65
C HIS A 10 31.53 -8.70 -3.47
N ILE A 11 30.33 -8.43 -2.96
CA ILE A 11 29.10 -8.47 -3.76
C ILE A 11 29.14 -7.27 -4.69
N PRO A 12 28.89 -7.43 -6.00
CA PRO A 12 28.70 -6.30 -6.89
C PRO A 12 27.62 -5.34 -6.35
N GLY A 13 28.00 -4.11 -6.02
CA GLY A 13 27.10 -3.09 -5.45
C GLY A 13 27.04 -3.01 -3.92
N GLU A 14 27.98 -3.61 -3.19
CA GLU A 14 28.11 -3.46 -1.74
C GLU A 14 28.53 -2.02 -1.36
N GLU A 15 27.63 -1.26 -0.73
CA GLU A 15 27.92 0.11 -0.27
C GLU A 15 28.10 0.14 1.26
N ARG A 16 29.33 0.36 1.71
CA ARG A 16 29.77 0.22 3.11
C ARG A 16 29.13 1.18 4.14
N MET A 17 28.28 2.13 3.77
CA MET A 17 27.59 2.99 4.74
C MET A 17 26.27 3.55 4.18
N LEU A 18 25.15 3.07 4.71
CA LEU A 18 23.80 3.52 4.35
C LEU A 18 23.46 4.91 4.91
N SER A 19 24.03 5.31 6.06
CA SER A 19 23.63 6.55 6.74
C SER A 19 23.95 7.82 5.94
N ARG A 20 25.07 7.89 5.22
CA ARG A 20 25.51 9.13 4.54
C ARG A 20 24.83 9.42 3.20
N ARG A 21 24.29 8.41 2.50
CA ARG A 21 23.68 8.61 1.16
C ARG A 21 22.21 9.02 1.21
N TYR A 22 21.45 8.62 2.22
CA TYR A 22 20.07 9.10 2.39
C TYR A 22 20.01 10.62 2.61
N TYR A 23 21.06 11.24 3.16
CA TYR A 23 21.14 12.70 3.26
C TYR A 23 21.24 13.43 1.91
N LYS A 24 21.55 12.74 0.80
CA LYS A 24 21.70 13.37 -0.53
C LYS A 24 20.44 13.34 -1.41
N GLN A 25 19.32 12.76 -0.97
CA GLN A 25 18.08 12.74 -1.78
C GLN A 25 16.84 13.15 -0.97
N ARG A 26 16.76 14.46 -0.73
CA ARG A 26 15.58 15.35 -0.77
C ARG A 26 15.97 16.62 -0.02
N TYR A 27 16.85 17.40 -0.62
CA TYR A 27 17.00 18.80 -0.24
C TYR A 27 15.70 19.48 -0.68
N TYR A 28 14.67 19.44 0.16
CA TYR A 28 13.61 20.43 0.07
C TYR A 28 14.29 21.76 0.38
N PRO A 29 14.24 22.75 -0.52
CA PRO A 29 14.71 24.09 -0.19
C PRO A 29 14.03 24.47 1.13
N GLN A 30 14.80 24.78 2.17
CA GLN A 30 14.28 25.23 3.47
C GLN A 30 13.40 26.49 3.35
N TYR A 31 13.29 27.06 2.15
CA TYR A 31 12.55 28.26 1.80
C TYR A 31 11.54 28.10 0.65
N SER A 32 11.12 26.88 0.27
CA SER A 32 9.93 26.77 -0.59
C SER A 32 8.70 27.06 0.25
N LYS A 33 7.92 28.11 -0.07
CA LYS A 33 6.60 28.36 0.54
C LYS A 33 5.83 27.05 0.55
N ARG A 34 5.61 26.46 1.74
CA ARG A 34 4.88 25.19 1.89
C ARG A 34 3.50 25.39 1.27
N ASP A 35 3.05 24.43 0.46
CA ASP A 35 1.74 24.50 -0.17
C ASP A 35 0.66 24.62 0.91
N PRO A 36 -0.24 25.62 0.86
CA PRO A 36 -1.37 25.76 1.77
C PRO A 36 -2.17 24.49 2.00
N MET A 37 -2.19 23.59 1.02
CA MET A 37 -2.76 22.26 1.12
C MET A 37 -2.18 21.47 2.30
N GLU A 38 -0.87 21.47 2.53
CA GLU A 38 -0.21 20.52 3.45
C GLU A 38 -0.58 20.71 4.92
N TYR A 39 -0.92 21.95 5.33
CA TYR A 39 -1.29 22.29 6.71
C TYR A 39 -2.79 22.59 6.88
N SER A 40 -3.57 22.59 5.80
CA SER A 40 -5.02 22.79 5.89
C SER A 40 -5.69 21.55 6.48
N ASN A 41 -6.58 21.73 7.47
CA ASN A 41 -7.27 20.60 8.10
C ASN A 41 -8.18 19.88 7.07
N PRO A 42 -7.91 18.61 6.72
CA PRO A 42 -8.70 17.87 5.74
C PRO A 42 -10.12 17.60 6.22
N LEU A 43 -10.38 17.56 7.54
CA LEU A 43 -11.71 17.28 8.10
C LEU A 43 -12.58 18.54 8.18
N ASN A 44 -11.97 19.72 8.29
CA ASN A 44 -12.69 20.98 8.39
C ASN A 44 -12.87 21.64 7.01
N ILE A 45 -14.02 21.40 6.38
CA ILE A 45 -14.42 22.04 5.12
C ILE A 45 -15.85 22.61 5.29
N PRO A 46 -16.00 23.82 5.85
CA PRO A 46 -17.31 24.39 6.17
C PRO A 46 -18.25 24.45 4.97
N SER A 47 -17.77 24.88 3.80
CA SER A 47 -18.56 24.92 2.57
C SER A 47 -19.07 23.54 2.14
N LEU A 48 -18.35 22.46 2.44
CA LEU A 48 -18.80 21.09 2.18
C LEU A 48 -19.91 20.70 3.17
N GLN A 49 -19.75 21.04 4.45
CA GLN A 49 -20.76 20.80 5.47
C GLN A 49 -22.06 21.55 5.15
N GLU A 50 -21.96 22.80 4.69
CA GLU A 50 -23.12 23.60 4.25
C GLU A 50 -23.86 22.94 3.09
N ILE A 51 -23.16 22.44 2.07
CA ILE A 51 -23.77 21.70 0.95
C ILE A 51 -24.62 20.54 1.47
N PHE A 52 -24.06 19.72 2.35
CA PHE A 52 -24.78 18.56 2.88
C PHE A 52 -25.90 18.98 3.83
N GLN A 53 -25.69 19.96 4.72
CA GLN A 53 -26.73 20.45 5.64
C GLN A 53 -27.92 21.10 4.91
N GLN A 54 -27.67 21.89 3.88
CA GLN A 54 -28.73 22.49 3.06
C GLN A 54 -29.51 21.40 2.31
N THR A 55 -28.81 20.39 1.80
CA THR A 55 -29.43 19.23 1.15
C THR A 55 -30.28 18.43 2.15
N PHE A 56 -29.78 18.19 3.36
CA PHE A 56 -30.54 17.52 4.43
C PHE A 56 -31.79 18.31 4.85
N LYS A 57 -31.71 19.64 4.93
CA LYS A 57 -32.86 20.50 5.24
C LYS A 57 -33.89 20.51 4.11
N LYS A 58 -33.47 20.52 2.85
CA LYS A 58 -34.37 20.49 1.68
C LYS A 58 -35.10 19.15 1.54
N ALA A 59 -34.51 18.02 1.91
CA ALA A 59 -35.22 16.72 1.90
C ALA A 59 -36.36 16.61 2.93
N GLY A 60 -36.49 17.56 3.87
CA GLY A 60 -37.68 17.69 4.72
C GLY A 60 -38.86 18.40 4.04
N GLY A 61 -38.66 18.97 2.85
CA GLY A 61 -39.70 19.57 2.02
C GLY A 61 -39.74 18.88 0.67
N PHE A 62 -40.68 17.96 0.48
CA PHE A 62 -40.91 17.31 -0.81
C PHE A 62 -41.10 18.33 -1.93
N ASN A 63 -40.13 18.41 -2.84
CA ASN A 63 -40.34 18.97 -4.17
C ASN A 63 -40.14 17.83 -5.18
N LYS A 64 -41.25 17.17 -5.52
CA LYS A 64 -41.36 16.34 -6.72
C LYS A 64 -41.15 17.23 -7.94
N LYS A 65 -39.96 17.21 -8.53
CA LYS A 65 -39.77 17.47 -9.96
C LYS A 65 -38.56 16.68 -10.44
N ASN A 66 -38.84 15.56 -11.11
CA ASN A 66 -38.40 15.26 -12.48
C ASN A 66 -38.70 13.78 -12.76
N ASP A 67 -39.99 13.47 -12.91
CA ASP A 67 -40.35 12.31 -13.72
C ASP A 67 -40.00 12.65 -15.17
N ALA A 68 -39.46 11.65 -15.85
CA ALA A 68 -38.86 11.72 -17.18
C ALA A 68 -39.63 12.62 -18.16
N GLY A 69 -39.03 13.76 -18.48
CA GLY A 69 -39.37 14.48 -19.69
C GLY A 69 -38.94 13.63 -20.88
N GLU A 70 -39.93 13.10 -21.58
CA GLU A 70 -39.85 12.40 -22.86
C GLU A 70 -39.05 13.25 -23.86
N ALA A 71 -37.73 13.06 -23.90
CA ALA A 71 -36.87 13.69 -24.89
C ALA A 71 -37.13 12.98 -26.21
N ALA A 72 -37.73 13.69 -27.17
CA ALA A 72 -38.02 13.17 -28.50
C ALA A 72 -36.76 12.60 -29.16
N TRP A 73 -36.82 11.31 -29.50
CA TRP A 73 -35.78 10.58 -30.21
C TRP A 73 -35.76 11.07 -31.66
N THR A 74 -34.84 11.97 -32.00
CA THR A 74 -34.46 12.18 -33.40
C THR A 74 -33.27 11.28 -33.68
N SER A 75 -33.60 10.08 -34.16
CA SER A 75 -32.64 9.09 -34.61
C SER A 75 -32.03 9.53 -35.93
N ASP A 76 -31.03 10.39 -35.89
CA ASP A 76 -30.02 10.44 -36.95
C ASP A 76 -29.16 9.18 -36.80
N SER A 77 -29.64 8.10 -37.42
CA SER A 77 -29.00 6.79 -37.40
C SER A 77 -27.63 6.90 -38.06
N ASN A 78 -26.58 6.91 -37.25
CA ASN A 78 -25.23 6.66 -37.75
C ASN A 78 -25.05 5.13 -37.80
N PRO A 79 -25.09 4.49 -38.99
CA PRO A 79 -25.18 3.02 -39.12
C PRO A 79 -23.91 2.28 -38.65
N THR A 80 -22.87 3.02 -38.24
CA THR A 80 -21.60 2.49 -37.74
C THR A 80 -21.48 2.46 -36.22
N ASP A 81 -22.45 2.98 -35.48
CA ASP A 81 -22.39 2.99 -34.01
C ASP A 81 -22.81 1.64 -33.43
N CYS A 82 -21.83 0.78 -33.12
CA CYS A 82 -22.06 -0.56 -32.59
C CYS A 82 -22.76 -0.58 -31.22
N PHE A 83 -22.79 0.54 -30.50
CA PHE A 83 -23.47 0.62 -29.22
C PHE A 83 -25.00 0.65 -29.34
N GLN A 84 -25.54 0.92 -30.54
CA GLN A 84 -26.98 0.83 -30.82
C GLN A 84 -27.55 -0.58 -30.62
N LEU A 85 -26.68 -1.61 -30.62
CA LEU A 85 -27.07 -3.00 -30.43
C LEU A 85 -27.38 -3.36 -28.97
N PHE A 86 -26.94 -2.53 -28.01
CA PHE A 86 -27.15 -2.79 -26.60
C PHE A 86 -28.46 -2.17 -26.09
N PRO A 87 -29.16 -2.84 -25.16
CA PRO A 87 -30.26 -2.22 -24.42
C PRO A 87 -29.80 -0.94 -23.71
N THR A 88 -30.69 0.03 -23.58
CA THR A 88 -30.40 1.34 -22.99
C THR A 88 -29.90 1.23 -21.54
N GLU A 89 -30.35 0.23 -20.79
CA GLU A 89 -29.89 -0.08 -19.44
C GLU A 89 -28.39 -0.39 -19.40
N ILE A 90 -27.88 -1.12 -20.39
CA ILE A 90 -26.46 -1.45 -20.51
C ILE A 90 -25.65 -0.21 -20.81
N ILE A 91 -26.15 0.67 -21.70
CA ILE A 91 -25.49 1.95 -22.00
C ILE A 91 -25.43 2.84 -20.75
N TYR A 92 -26.50 2.90 -19.95
CA TYR A 92 -26.49 3.61 -18.67
C TYR A 92 -25.50 3.01 -17.67
N HIS A 93 -25.42 1.68 -17.57
CA HIS A 93 -24.43 1.01 -16.72
C HIS A 93 -22.99 1.35 -17.14
N ILE A 94 -22.71 1.35 -18.44
CA ILE A 94 -21.40 1.78 -18.96
C ILE A 94 -21.10 3.22 -18.53
N LEU A 95 -22.04 4.16 -18.72
CA LEU A 95 -21.89 5.56 -18.30
C LEU A 95 -21.62 5.69 -16.79
N ILE A 96 -22.32 4.92 -15.95
CA ILE A 96 -22.15 4.91 -14.49
C ILE A 96 -20.74 4.47 -14.09
N CYS A 97 -20.17 3.49 -14.80
CA CYS A 97 -18.84 2.94 -14.51
C CYS A 97 -17.68 3.78 -15.07
N LEU A 98 -17.90 4.55 -16.13
CA LEU A 98 -16.84 5.36 -16.75
C LEU A 98 -16.42 6.54 -15.85
N PRO A 99 -15.12 6.89 -15.78
CA PRO A 99 -14.67 8.15 -15.19
C PRO A 99 -15.30 9.37 -15.87
N SER A 100 -15.53 10.47 -15.14
CA SER A 100 -16.20 11.67 -15.66
C SER A 100 -15.55 12.25 -16.93
N LYS A 101 -14.23 12.09 -17.08
CA LYS A 101 -13.49 12.51 -18.29
C LYS A 101 -13.83 11.65 -19.51
N ASP A 102 -13.98 10.34 -19.32
CA ASP A 102 -14.24 9.39 -20.40
C ASP A 102 -15.71 9.42 -20.81
N VAL A 103 -16.61 9.82 -19.90
CA VAL A 103 -18.03 10.08 -20.20
C VAL A 103 -18.18 11.18 -21.25
N LEU A 104 -17.39 12.25 -21.15
CA LEU A 104 -17.40 13.31 -22.17
C LEU A 104 -16.88 12.76 -23.51
N ASN A 105 -15.78 12.02 -23.48
CA ASN A 105 -15.18 11.45 -24.68
C ASN A 105 -16.13 10.48 -25.41
N VAL A 106 -16.81 9.59 -24.67
CA VAL A 106 -17.73 8.62 -25.27
C VAL A 106 -18.99 9.29 -25.84
N LYS A 107 -19.50 10.34 -25.17
CA LYS A 107 -20.62 11.13 -25.69
C LYS A 107 -20.27 11.92 -26.94
N LEU A 108 -19.00 12.30 -27.12
CA LEU A 108 -18.52 12.92 -28.37
C LEU A 108 -18.28 11.87 -29.48
N ALA A 109 -17.89 10.65 -29.11
CA ALA A 109 -17.52 9.59 -30.05
C ALA A 109 -18.70 8.75 -30.55
N SER A 110 -19.81 8.69 -29.82
CA SER A 110 -20.97 7.84 -30.15
C SER A 110 -22.28 8.61 -29.98
N ALA A 111 -23.10 8.57 -31.03
CA ALA A 111 -24.43 9.16 -31.04
C ALA A 111 -25.36 8.50 -30.01
N THR A 112 -25.20 7.17 -29.82
CA THR A 112 -25.97 6.40 -28.81
C THR A 112 -25.74 6.96 -27.41
N PHE A 113 -24.48 7.23 -27.03
CA PHE A 113 -24.17 7.84 -25.74
C PHE A 113 -24.56 9.32 -25.70
N ALA A 114 -24.39 10.06 -26.81
CA ALA A 114 -24.74 11.47 -26.90
C ALA A 114 -26.21 11.72 -26.55
N ALA A 115 -27.11 10.89 -27.09
CA ALA A 115 -28.56 11.01 -26.94
C ALA A 115 -29.09 10.79 -25.52
N LEU A 116 -28.35 10.05 -24.66
CA LEU A 116 -28.83 9.73 -23.32
C LEU A 116 -28.51 10.85 -22.31
N PRO A 117 -29.48 11.32 -21.51
CA PRO A 117 -29.21 12.27 -20.44
C PRO A 117 -28.39 11.61 -19.32
N LEU A 118 -27.62 12.40 -18.56
CA LEU A 118 -26.96 11.90 -17.36
C LEU A 118 -27.98 11.82 -16.22
N THR A 119 -28.20 10.61 -15.70
CA THR A 119 -29.22 10.37 -14.68
C THR A 119 -28.76 10.78 -13.29
N ASN A 120 -29.70 10.92 -12.36
CA ASN A 120 -29.39 11.13 -10.95
C ASN A 120 -28.49 10.01 -10.38
N THR A 121 -28.70 8.76 -10.81
CA THR A 121 -27.86 7.60 -10.47
C THR A 121 -26.43 7.75 -10.97
N PHE A 122 -26.23 8.31 -12.17
CA PHE A 122 -24.90 8.61 -12.69
C PHE A 122 -24.17 9.63 -11.82
N TRP A 123 -24.86 10.69 -11.37
CA TRP A 123 -24.25 11.70 -10.51
C TRP A 123 -23.94 11.17 -9.11
N ALA A 124 -24.84 10.34 -8.56
CA ALA A 124 -24.61 9.63 -7.30
C ALA A 124 -23.37 8.70 -7.38
N SER A 125 -23.15 8.04 -8.51
CA SER A 125 -22.02 7.11 -8.69
C SER A 125 -20.66 7.79 -8.56
N ARG A 126 -20.59 9.12 -8.79
CA ARG A 126 -19.35 9.91 -8.64
C ARG A 126 -18.81 9.96 -7.21
N PHE A 127 -19.65 9.66 -6.22
CA PHE A 127 -19.32 9.63 -4.79
C PHE A 127 -19.06 8.23 -4.25
N GLN A 128 -19.22 7.19 -5.07
CA GLN A 128 -18.99 5.80 -4.67
C GLN A 128 -17.50 5.49 -4.49
N ARG A 129 -17.24 4.32 -3.90
CA ARG A 129 -15.89 3.78 -3.73
C ARG A 129 -15.17 3.70 -5.08
N GLY A 130 -13.99 4.31 -5.15
CA GLY A 130 -13.17 4.36 -6.38
C GLY A 130 -13.49 5.50 -7.35
N SER A 131 -14.56 6.26 -7.12
CA SER A 131 -14.98 7.36 -7.98
C SER A 131 -14.33 8.71 -7.62
N GLU A 132 -14.62 9.75 -8.43
CA GLU A 132 -14.02 11.10 -8.38
C GLU A 132 -14.05 11.74 -6.98
N PHE A 133 -15.14 11.53 -6.25
CA PHE A 133 -15.40 12.11 -4.93
C PHE A 133 -15.49 11.06 -3.82
N HIS A 134 -14.83 9.91 -3.97
CA HIS A 134 -14.76 8.90 -2.92
C HIS A 134 -14.28 9.48 -1.56
N CYS A 135 -13.48 10.56 -1.58
CA CYS A 135 -13.04 11.25 -0.37
C CYS A 135 -14.14 12.07 0.34
N VAL A 136 -15.35 12.16 -0.20
CA VAL A 136 -16.50 12.89 0.37
C VAL A 136 -17.42 11.87 1.05
N PHE A 137 -17.03 11.43 2.24
CA PHE A 137 -17.74 10.40 3.00
C PHE A 137 -19.11 10.89 3.51
N GLU A 138 -19.36 12.20 3.57
CA GLU A 138 -20.69 12.77 3.88
C GLU A 138 -21.78 12.30 2.89
N ALA A 139 -21.40 11.99 1.65
CA ALA A 139 -22.30 11.46 0.63
C ALA A 139 -22.79 10.02 0.95
N GLN A 140 -22.07 9.25 1.77
CA GLN A 140 -22.49 7.88 2.13
C GLN A 140 -23.80 7.89 2.93
N GLY A 141 -24.03 8.90 3.76
CA GLY A 141 -25.27 9.07 4.52
C GLY A 141 -26.50 9.45 3.68
N LEU A 142 -26.32 9.71 2.37
CA LEU A 142 -27.39 10.12 1.47
C LEU A 142 -27.91 9.01 0.55
N GLN A 143 -27.23 7.86 0.48
CA GLN A 143 -27.48 6.85 -0.57
C GLN A 143 -28.90 6.25 -0.58
N THR A 144 -29.67 6.42 0.49
CA THR A 144 -31.04 5.88 0.64
C THR A 144 -32.14 6.87 0.29
N LYS A 145 -31.81 8.07 -0.19
CA LYS A 145 -32.77 9.18 -0.38
C LYS A 145 -32.64 9.80 -1.78
N ASP A 146 -33.78 10.23 -2.33
CA ASP A 146 -33.87 10.93 -3.62
C ASP A 146 -33.40 12.38 -3.49
N TYR A 147 -32.09 12.56 -3.53
CA TYR A 147 -31.45 13.87 -3.60
C TYR A 147 -31.13 14.28 -5.03
N ASP A 148 -31.04 15.58 -5.28
CA ASP A 148 -30.50 16.13 -6.53
C ASP A 148 -28.98 15.96 -6.55
N TRP A 149 -28.53 14.79 -7.01
CA TRP A 149 -27.11 14.45 -7.05
C TRP A 149 -26.33 15.28 -8.07
N GLU A 150 -26.99 15.83 -9.09
CA GLU A 150 -26.37 16.73 -10.05
C GLU A 150 -25.98 18.05 -9.37
N ALA A 151 -26.91 18.66 -8.63
CA ALA A 151 -26.62 19.87 -7.86
C ALA A 151 -25.53 19.64 -6.80
N ILE A 152 -25.55 18.50 -6.11
CA ILE A 152 -24.50 18.11 -5.16
C ILE A 152 -23.16 17.98 -5.88
N TYR A 153 -23.11 17.26 -7.01
CA TYR A 153 -21.90 17.09 -7.81
C TYR A 153 -21.28 18.43 -8.20
N LEU A 154 -22.08 19.33 -8.79
CA LEU A 154 -21.63 20.65 -9.22
C LEU A 154 -21.13 21.49 -8.04
N SER A 155 -21.84 21.45 -6.92
CA SER A 155 -21.46 22.18 -5.70
C SER A 155 -20.14 21.67 -5.14
N VAL A 156 -19.95 20.36 -5.02
CA VAL A 156 -18.69 19.76 -4.54
C VAL A 156 -17.56 20.01 -5.54
N LYS A 157 -17.84 19.97 -6.85
CA LYS A 157 -16.86 20.26 -7.90
C LYS A 157 -16.30 21.68 -7.79
N SER A 158 -17.13 22.65 -7.38
CA SER A 158 -16.66 24.02 -7.13
C SER A 158 -15.61 24.12 -6.01
N LEU A 159 -15.60 23.17 -5.07
CA LEU A 159 -14.68 23.15 -3.92
C LEU A 159 -13.32 22.51 -4.23
N GLN A 160 -13.12 21.92 -5.42
CA GLN A 160 -11.92 21.13 -5.73
C GLN A 160 -10.61 21.89 -5.57
N ASN A 161 -10.66 23.21 -5.71
CA ASN A 161 -9.47 24.06 -5.63
C ASN A 161 -9.16 24.58 -4.22
N ILE A 162 -10.05 24.36 -3.25
CA ILE A 162 -9.85 24.79 -1.85
C ILE A 162 -8.74 23.93 -1.21
N PRO A 163 -7.77 24.54 -0.50
CA PRO A 163 -6.65 23.82 0.14
C PRO A 163 -7.08 22.62 0.99
N SER A 164 -8.07 22.78 1.87
CA SER A 164 -8.58 21.68 2.72
C SER A 164 -9.15 20.52 1.90
N PHE A 165 -9.85 20.79 0.80
CA PHE A 165 -10.41 19.75 -0.07
C PHE A 165 -9.31 19.00 -0.84
N LYS A 166 -8.31 19.73 -1.36
CA LYS A 166 -7.11 19.12 -1.96
C LYS A 166 -6.39 18.22 -0.96
N ASN A 167 -6.23 18.69 0.29
CA ASN A 167 -5.57 17.89 1.32
C ASN A 167 -6.38 16.65 1.69
N ARG A 168 -7.71 16.78 1.83
CA ARG A 168 -8.60 15.62 2.04
C ARG A 168 -8.45 14.60 0.91
N ARG A 169 -8.49 15.03 -0.36
CA ARG A 169 -8.28 14.15 -1.52
C ARG A 169 -6.91 13.46 -1.50
N ARG A 170 -5.85 14.19 -1.13
CA ARG A 170 -4.49 13.65 -0.97
C ARG A 170 -4.42 12.60 0.13
N ILE A 171 -4.92 12.90 1.32
CA ILE A 171 -4.92 12.00 2.47
C ILE A 171 -5.79 10.78 2.21
N TRP A 172 -6.95 10.95 1.56
CA TRP A 172 -7.81 9.84 1.18
C TRP A 172 -7.07 8.83 0.29
N LYS A 173 -6.31 9.30 -0.71
CA LYS A 173 -5.48 8.40 -1.53
C LYS A 173 -4.48 7.61 -0.69
N LEU A 174 -3.88 8.21 0.34
CA LEU A 174 -2.98 7.51 1.27
C LEU A 174 -3.74 6.50 2.13
N LEU A 175 -4.93 6.86 2.62
CA LEU A 175 -5.78 5.96 3.39
C LEU A 175 -6.20 4.74 2.56
N LEU A 176 -6.46 4.89 1.26
CA LEU A 176 -6.76 3.74 0.39
C LEU A 176 -5.58 2.77 0.26
N LEU A 177 -4.34 3.26 0.27
CA LEU A 177 -3.16 2.39 0.30
C LEU A 177 -3.05 1.61 1.61
N VAL A 178 -3.42 2.26 2.74
CA VAL A 178 -3.46 1.61 4.05
C VAL A 178 -4.62 0.61 4.12
N GLU A 179 -5.78 0.95 3.57
CA GLU A 179 -6.95 0.08 3.50
C GLU A 179 -6.66 -1.18 2.67
N GLU A 180 -6.00 -1.05 1.51
CA GLU A 180 -5.58 -2.18 0.69
C GLU A 180 -4.63 -3.11 1.45
N LEU A 181 -3.63 -2.53 2.12
CA LEU A 181 -2.68 -3.28 2.94
C LEU A 181 -3.38 -3.97 4.13
N HIS A 182 -4.27 -3.25 4.80
CA HIS A 182 -5.04 -3.75 5.93
C HIS A 182 -5.96 -4.89 5.50
N GLY A 183 -6.73 -4.74 4.41
CA GLY A 183 -7.61 -5.79 3.90
C GLY A 183 -6.89 -7.09 3.55
N ARG A 184 -5.63 -7.01 3.10
CA ARG A 184 -4.80 -8.20 2.85
C ARG A 184 -4.27 -8.85 4.14
N LEU A 185 -3.89 -8.05 5.12
CA LEU A 185 -3.21 -8.54 6.33
C LEU A 185 -4.11 -8.68 7.57
N ILE A 186 -5.36 -8.24 7.52
CA ILE A 186 -6.26 -8.21 8.69
C ILE A 186 -6.47 -9.59 9.32
N SER A 187 -6.53 -10.63 8.49
CA SER A 187 -6.67 -12.02 8.93
C SER A 187 -5.34 -12.70 9.23
N THR A 188 -4.21 -12.01 9.01
CA THR A 188 -2.87 -12.55 9.22
C THR A 188 -2.35 -12.13 10.58
N GLU A 189 -2.12 -13.11 11.44
CA GLU A 189 -1.51 -12.87 12.75
C GLU A 189 -0.02 -12.49 12.61
N LEU A 190 0.44 -11.53 13.41
CA LEU A 190 1.85 -11.19 13.53
C LEU A 190 2.60 -12.30 14.26
N LYS A 191 3.37 -13.12 13.53
CA LYS A 191 4.09 -14.28 14.05
C LYS A 191 5.40 -13.93 14.75
N GLY A 192 5.80 -14.84 15.65
CA GLY A 192 7.01 -14.76 16.46
C GLY A 192 6.69 -14.48 17.93
N THR A 193 7.66 -14.72 18.80
CA THR A 193 7.55 -14.44 20.24
C THR A 193 7.63 -12.93 20.46
N THR A 194 6.67 -12.39 21.20
CA THR A 194 6.62 -10.98 21.59
C THR A 194 7.89 -10.57 22.35
N SER A 195 8.49 -9.46 21.96
CA SER A 195 9.60 -8.80 22.65
C SER A 195 9.16 -7.39 23.06
N HIS A 196 9.74 -6.87 24.14
CA HIS A 196 9.55 -5.47 24.55
C HIS A 196 9.65 -4.51 23.34
N SER A 197 8.60 -3.71 23.11
CA SER A 197 8.49 -2.79 21.98
C SER A 197 7.56 -1.61 22.30
N PHE A 198 7.40 -0.65 21.38
CA PHE A 198 6.63 0.58 21.63
C PHE A 198 5.17 0.32 21.99
N PHE A 199 4.49 -0.55 21.24
CA PHE A 199 3.10 -0.90 21.52
C PHE A 199 2.93 -2.07 22.50
N GLU A 200 4.04 -2.67 22.95
CA GLU A 200 4.04 -3.79 23.90
C GLU A 200 5.15 -3.59 24.95
N PRO A 201 5.01 -2.58 25.82
CA PRO A 201 6.02 -2.25 26.84
C PRO A 201 6.10 -3.30 27.96
N ASP A 202 5.03 -4.08 28.18
CA ASP A 202 4.99 -5.12 29.23
C ASP A 202 5.55 -6.46 28.75
N ALA A 203 5.96 -6.57 27.47
CA ALA A 203 6.52 -7.80 26.93
C ALA A 203 7.94 -8.07 27.49
N PRO A 204 8.39 -9.34 27.52
CA PRO A 204 9.69 -9.70 28.08
C PRO A 204 10.85 -8.91 27.45
N GLU A 205 11.75 -8.43 28.30
CA GLU A 205 13.01 -7.85 27.85
C GLU A 205 13.89 -8.91 27.21
N ASP A 206 14.38 -8.60 26.02
CA ASP A 206 15.28 -9.45 25.28
C ASP A 206 16.73 -9.04 25.54
N LYS A 207 17.41 -9.83 26.39
CA LYS A 207 18.78 -9.57 26.86
C LYS A 207 19.86 -10.02 25.86
N ARG A 208 19.47 -10.53 24.69
CA ARG A 208 20.41 -11.00 23.66
C ARG A 208 21.09 -9.83 22.96
N SER A 209 22.34 -10.03 22.56
CA SER A 209 23.06 -9.10 21.69
C SER A 209 22.74 -9.44 20.22
N TRP A 210 22.23 -8.46 19.47
CA TRP A 210 21.79 -8.65 18.09
C TRP A 210 22.70 -7.94 17.09
N ASN A 211 23.02 -8.62 16.00
CA ASN A 211 23.54 -7.96 14.80
C ASN A 211 22.35 -7.28 14.09
N LEU A 212 22.49 -6.00 13.77
CA LEU A 212 21.41 -5.19 13.19
C LEU A 212 21.70 -4.88 11.72
N ALA A 213 20.70 -5.07 10.87
CA ALA A 213 20.64 -4.51 9.54
C ALA A 213 19.29 -3.81 9.36
N SER A 214 19.31 -2.51 9.03
CA SER A 214 18.10 -1.70 8.89
C SER A 214 18.30 -0.57 7.88
N GLY A 215 17.19 0.02 7.44
CA GLY A 215 17.16 1.27 6.68
C GLY A 215 17.40 2.47 7.59
N VAL A 216 16.64 3.55 7.39
CA VAL A 216 16.72 4.73 8.26
C VAL A 216 15.73 4.58 9.40
N LEU A 217 16.20 4.11 10.55
CA LEU A 217 15.37 3.83 11.73
C LEU A 217 15.31 5.03 12.68
N TYR A 218 14.10 5.46 13.03
CA TYR A 218 13.81 6.50 14.01
C TYR A 218 13.17 5.92 15.28
N GLN A 219 13.44 6.57 16.41
CA GLN A 219 12.73 6.26 17.65
C GLN A 219 11.23 6.61 17.50
N PRO A 220 10.32 5.83 18.10
CA PRO A 220 8.87 6.00 17.91
C PRO A 220 8.31 7.35 18.36
N ASP A 221 8.97 8.03 19.28
CA ASP A 221 8.62 9.33 19.83
C ASP A 221 9.15 10.51 18.99
N ILE A 222 9.98 10.25 17.98
CA ILE A 222 10.57 11.28 17.12
C ILE A 222 9.77 11.41 15.83
N PHE A 223 9.31 12.63 15.53
CA PHE A 223 8.76 12.97 14.23
C PHE A 223 9.80 12.76 13.12
N PHE A 224 9.46 11.96 12.11
CA PHE A 224 10.29 11.76 10.94
C PHE A 224 9.52 12.00 9.63
N SER A 225 10.22 12.53 8.63
CA SER A 225 9.67 12.81 7.28
C SER A 225 10.09 11.78 6.24
N TYR A 226 11.01 10.87 6.60
CA TYR A 226 11.50 9.75 5.80
C TYR A 226 12.03 8.67 6.74
N GLY A 227 12.11 7.41 6.29
CA GLY A 227 12.59 6.31 7.13
C GLY A 227 11.50 5.36 7.59
N CYS A 228 11.79 4.63 8.66
CA CYS A 228 10.89 3.72 9.36
C CYS A 228 11.06 3.84 10.88
N THR A 229 10.13 3.26 11.62
CA THR A 229 10.14 3.16 13.08
C THR A 229 9.79 1.74 13.46
N SER A 230 10.47 1.22 14.49
CA SER A 230 10.11 -0.07 15.06
C SER A 230 8.99 0.09 16.08
N LEU A 231 7.80 -0.41 15.74
CA LEU A 231 6.59 -0.26 16.54
C LEU A 231 6.27 -1.53 17.34
N PHE A 232 6.55 -2.69 16.74
CA PHE A 232 6.42 -4.01 17.33
C PHE A 232 7.76 -4.72 17.20
N ALA A 233 8.11 -5.59 18.15
CA ALA A 233 9.30 -6.43 18.02
C ALA A 233 8.92 -7.90 18.22
N ARG A 234 9.41 -8.75 17.32
CA ARG A 234 9.19 -10.20 17.37
C ARG A 234 10.52 -10.92 17.28
N THR A 235 10.61 -12.04 17.97
CA THR A 235 11.79 -12.92 17.92
C THR A 235 11.38 -14.34 17.60
N ILE A 236 12.27 -15.09 16.97
CA ILE A 236 12.14 -16.54 16.80
C ILE A 236 13.46 -17.22 17.07
N ASP A 237 13.38 -18.50 17.43
CA ASP A 237 14.53 -19.38 17.55
C ASP A 237 14.47 -20.46 16.46
N ILE A 238 15.65 -20.77 15.94
CA ILE A 238 15.93 -21.83 14.97
C ILE A 238 16.71 -22.89 15.76
N THR A 239 16.01 -23.96 16.13
CA THR A 239 16.51 -24.96 17.08
C THR A 239 17.12 -26.19 16.38
N CYS A 240 16.91 -26.31 15.08
CA CYS A 240 17.43 -27.39 14.26
C CYS A 240 17.84 -26.88 12.87
N LYS A 241 18.56 -27.73 12.11
CA LYS A 241 18.93 -27.44 10.73
C LYS A 241 17.68 -27.19 9.88
N VAL A 242 17.81 -26.24 8.97
CA VAL A 242 16.70 -25.75 8.16
C VAL A 242 16.66 -26.48 6.82
N THR A 243 15.48 -26.97 6.46
CA THR A 243 15.22 -27.67 5.19
C THR A 243 14.50 -26.79 4.17
N GLY A 244 13.91 -25.67 4.60
CA GLY A 244 13.26 -24.70 3.70
C GLY A 244 13.12 -23.33 4.36
N ILE A 245 13.22 -22.27 3.55
CA ILE A 245 13.01 -20.88 4.00
C ILE A 245 12.08 -20.20 3.01
N PHE A 246 11.04 -19.56 3.54
CA PHE A 246 9.96 -18.99 2.75
C PHE A 246 9.74 -17.53 3.13
N LEU A 247 9.51 -16.68 2.13
CA LEU A 247 9.26 -15.25 2.31
C LEU A 247 7.84 -14.88 1.91
N THR A 248 7.23 -13.96 2.66
CA THR A 248 5.99 -13.29 2.29
C THR A 248 6.25 -11.80 2.05
N PHE A 249 5.53 -11.20 1.10
CA PHE A 249 5.67 -9.80 0.73
C PHE A 249 4.37 -9.00 0.92
N ALA A 250 4.49 -7.87 1.63
CA ALA A 250 3.46 -6.84 1.66
C ALA A 250 3.71 -5.81 0.54
N ARG A 251 2.65 -5.38 -0.14
CA ARG A 251 2.71 -4.31 -1.13
C ARG A 251 2.18 -3.02 -0.52
N PHE A 252 2.99 -1.98 -0.52
CA PHE A 252 2.60 -0.64 -0.08
C PHE A 252 3.04 0.39 -1.12
N ASN A 253 2.09 1.18 -1.62
CA ASN A 253 2.34 2.17 -2.68
C ASN A 253 3.08 1.59 -3.90
N SER A 254 2.58 0.45 -4.41
CA SER A 254 3.16 -0.32 -5.51
C SER A 254 4.55 -0.92 -5.26
N ILE A 255 5.09 -0.79 -4.05
CA ILE A 255 6.41 -1.31 -3.68
C ILE A 255 6.23 -2.54 -2.79
N LYS A 256 6.97 -3.61 -3.09
CA LYS A 256 6.98 -4.84 -2.28
C LYS A 256 8.06 -4.76 -1.20
N TYR A 257 7.67 -5.06 0.03
CA TYR A 257 8.54 -5.22 1.19
C TYR A 257 8.35 -6.61 1.79
N VAL A 258 9.41 -7.15 2.35
CA VAL A 258 9.35 -8.43 3.07
C VAL A 258 8.54 -8.21 4.33
N SER A 259 7.42 -8.93 4.47
CA SER A 259 6.50 -8.80 5.61
C SER A 259 6.66 -9.93 6.62
N GLY A 260 7.12 -11.10 6.16
CA GLY A 260 7.32 -12.25 7.01
C GLY A 260 8.29 -13.26 6.40
N ILE A 261 8.82 -14.11 7.27
CA ILE A 261 9.74 -15.19 6.93
C ILE A 261 9.39 -16.43 7.74
N ARG A 262 9.40 -17.60 7.10
CA ARG A 262 9.16 -18.90 7.75
C ARG A 262 10.33 -19.84 7.50
N PHE A 263 10.75 -20.52 8.55
CA PHE A 263 11.78 -21.55 8.55
C PHE A 263 11.14 -22.90 8.78
N GLN A 264 11.29 -23.80 7.82
CA GLN A 264 10.98 -25.21 8.00
C GLN A 264 12.22 -25.93 8.50
N GLN A 265 12.11 -26.56 9.67
CA GLN A 265 13.23 -27.22 10.32
C GLN A 265 13.14 -28.74 10.17
N ARG A 266 14.28 -29.43 10.21
CA ARG A 266 14.39 -30.88 10.02
C ARG A 266 13.57 -31.68 11.04
N ASN A 267 13.37 -31.15 12.24
CA ASN A 267 12.54 -31.76 13.29
C ASN A 267 11.01 -31.61 13.03
N GLY A 268 10.61 -31.02 11.91
CA GLY A 268 9.21 -30.76 11.55
C GLY A 268 8.63 -29.47 12.12
N VAL A 269 9.39 -28.72 12.93
CA VAL A 269 8.94 -27.45 13.51
C VAL A 269 9.05 -26.33 12.47
N ASN A 270 8.01 -25.48 12.40
CA ASN A 270 8.02 -24.26 11.62
C ASN A 270 8.18 -23.04 12.55
N SER A 271 9.24 -22.25 12.36
CA SER A 271 9.42 -20.97 13.05
C SER A 271 9.07 -19.84 12.08
N SER A 272 8.15 -18.95 12.45
CA SER A 272 7.68 -17.86 11.60
C SER A 272 7.83 -16.51 12.30
N LEU A 273 8.29 -15.50 11.56
CA LEU A 273 8.54 -14.15 12.06
C LEU A 273 7.86 -13.14 11.14
N GLY A 274 7.08 -12.22 11.70
CA GLY A 274 6.36 -11.21 10.92
C GLY A 274 4.99 -11.69 10.42
N TYR A 275 4.45 -11.01 9.41
CA TYR A 275 3.19 -11.38 8.77
C TYR A 275 3.45 -12.38 7.63
N VAL A 276 3.15 -13.66 7.91
CA VAL A 276 3.31 -14.78 6.98
C VAL A 276 1.95 -15.20 6.42
N VAL A 277 1.83 -15.19 5.10
CA VAL A 277 0.61 -15.53 4.35
C VAL A 277 0.91 -16.78 3.53
N SER A 278 0.48 -17.94 4.03
CA SER A 278 0.98 -19.26 3.61
C SER A 278 0.77 -19.60 2.12
N ASP A 279 -0.26 -19.06 1.49
CA ASP A 279 -0.58 -19.25 0.07
C ASP A 279 0.18 -18.29 -0.87
N GLU A 280 0.87 -17.29 -0.32
CA GLU A 280 1.67 -16.31 -1.06
C GLU A 280 3.19 -16.43 -0.77
N GLU A 281 3.60 -17.52 -0.11
CA GLU A 281 4.99 -17.75 0.24
C GLU A 281 5.87 -18.06 -0.98
N ILE A 282 7.07 -17.49 -1.00
CA ILE A 282 8.09 -17.75 -2.02
C ILE A 282 9.28 -18.46 -1.38
N ASP A 283 9.63 -19.64 -1.89
CA ASP A 283 10.80 -20.39 -1.46
C ASP A 283 12.09 -19.63 -1.83
N MET A 284 13.04 -19.56 -0.89
CA MET A 284 14.36 -18.96 -1.12
C MET A 284 15.33 -19.90 -1.84
N ASP A 285 15.08 -21.20 -1.82
CA ASP A 285 15.92 -22.23 -2.47
C ASP A 285 15.15 -22.94 -3.58
N VAL A 286 14.60 -22.17 -4.52
CA VAL A 286 13.73 -22.66 -5.61
C VAL A 286 14.38 -23.77 -6.44
N ASP A 287 15.70 -23.71 -6.64
CA ASP A 287 16.45 -24.73 -7.39
C ASP A 287 16.94 -25.90 -6.52
N GLY A 288 16.66 -25.87 -5.20
CA GLY A 288 17.06 -26.88 -4.23
C GLY A 288 18.58 -27.04 -4.11
N SER A 289 19.35 -26.04 -4.56
CA SER A 289 20.79 -26.14 -4.67
C SER A 289 21.50 -25.71 -3.37
N VAL A 290 20.86 -24.92 -2.53
CA VAL A 290 21.46 -24.26 -1.36
C VAL A 290 21.23 -25.08 -0.09
N LEU A 291 19.98 -25.46 0.18
CA LEU A 291 19.57 -26.23 1.34
C LEU A 291 19.59 -27.72 1.02
N SER A 292 20.22 -28.52 1.88
CA SER A 292 20.21 -29.97 1.73
C SER A 292 18.94 -30.58 2.28
N LYS A 293 18.54 -31.76 1.77
CA LYS A 293 17.44 -32.56 2.33
C LYS A 293 17.67 -32.95 3.79
N ASP A 294 18.94 -33.05 4.20
CA ASP A 294 19.37 -33.28 5.58
C ASP A 294 19.37 -32.02 6.46
N GLY A 295 18.92 -30.89 5.90
CA GLY A 295 18.94 -29.58 6.50
C GLY A 295 20.33 -28.94 6.47
N CYS A 296 20.35 -27.61 6.40
CA CYS A 296 21.57 -26.81 6.49
C CYS A 296 21.48 -25.82 7.65
N GLY A 297 22.64 -25.50 8.21
CA GLY A 297 22.80 -24.30 9.03
C GLY A 297 22.68 -23.05 8.17
N ILE A 298 22.31 -21.94 8.80
CA ILE A 298 22.22 -20.63 8.16
C ILE A 298 23.35 -19.78 8.70
N PHE A 299 24.23 -19.28 7.83
CA PHE A 299 25.35 -18.43 8.26
C PHE A 299 24.97 -16.94 8.24
N GLY A 300 24.04 -16.57 7.36
CA GLY A 300 23.60 -15.19 7.24
C GLY A 300 22.64 -14.92 6.09
N PHE A 301 22.35 -13.63 5.91
CA PHE A 301 21.53 -13.12 4.83
C PHE A 301 22.22 -11.95 4.15
N TYR A 302 22.08 -11.89 2.83
CA TYR A 302 22.25 -10.66 2.07
C TYR A 302 20.90 -9.98 1.95
N LEU A 303 20.88 -8.67 2.21
CA LEU A 303 19.65 -7.89 2.29
C LEU A 303 19.74 -6.72 1.31
N ALA A 304 18.70 -6.53 0.50
CA ALA A 304 18.50 -5.29 -0.26
C ALA A 304 17.53 -4.42 0.55
N ILE A 305 18.00 -3.27 1.04
CA ILE A 305 17.26 -2.43 1.99
C ILE A 305 17.18 -1.00 1.46
N ASP A 306 15.97 -0.47 1.34
CA ASP A 306 15.75 0.95 1.08
C ASP A 306 15.49 1.74 2.38
N SER A 307 15.15 3.02 2.30
CA SER A 307 14.94 3.83 3.51
C SER A 307 13.77 3.33 4.37
N ARG A 308 12.84 2.54 3.82
CA ARG A 308 11.57 2.16 4.44
C ARG A 308 11.51 0.69 4.84
N GLY A 309 12.37 -0.17 4.29
CA GLY A 309 12.43 -1.57 4.72
C GLY A 309 13.21 -2.48 3.79
N VAL A 310 13.11 -3.79 4.07
CA VAL A 310 13.76 -4.84 3.31
C VAL A 310 12.94 -5.15 2.05
N ARG A 311 13.60 -5.10 0.89
CA ARG A 311 13.01 -5.27 -0.44
C ARG A 311 13.28 -6.64 -1.05
N ALA A 312 14.43 -7.23 -0.70
CA ALA A 312 14.81 -8.57 -1.12
C ALA A 312 15.81 -9.21 -0.15
N LEU A 313 15.87 -10.54 -0.16
CA LEU A 313 16.85 -11.33 0.58
C LEU A 313 17.52 -12.34 -0.32
N SER A 314 18.75 -12.69 0.01
CA SER A 314 19.46 -13.88 -0.46
C SER A 314 20.07 -14.59 0.76
N LEU A 315 19.97 -15.91 0.78
CA LEU A 315 20.43 -16.76 1.87
C LEU A 315 21.91 -17.09 1.70
N LEU A 316 22.67 -17.06 2.80
CA LEU A 316 24.00 -17.66 2.88
C LEU A 316 23.95 -18.85 3.86
N ALA A 317 24.03 -20.06 3.30
CA ALA A 317 24.01 -21.30 4.08
C ALA A 317 25.41 -21.65 4.61
N SER A 318 25.48 -22.46 5.67
CA SER A 318 26.75 -22.83 6.32
C SER A 318 27.65 -23.73 5.47
N ASN A 319 27.13 -24.26 4.35
CA ASN A 319 27.92 -24.95 3.32
C ASN A 319 28.62 -23.96 2.34
N GLY A 320 28.51 -22.65 2.58
CA GLY A 320 29.08 -21.59 1.75
C GLY A 320 28.27 -21.27 0.49
N LYS A 321 27.15 -21.95 0.24
CA LYS A 321 26.28 -21.68 -0.90
C LYS A 321 25.41 -20.47 -0.64
N VAL A 322 25.14 -19.73 -1.71
CA VAL A 322 24.33 -18.51 -1.71
C VAL A 322 23.13 -18.71 -2.61
N SER A 323 21.93 -18.39 -2.11
CA SER A 323 20.72 -18.46 -2.93
C SER A 323 20.61 -17.30 -3.91
N THR A 324 19.79 -17.48 -4.94
CA THR A 324 19.32 -16.35 -5.74
C THR A 324 18.58 -15.34 -4.86
N TRP A 325 18.54 -14.09 -5.30
CA TRP A 325 17.74 -13.07 -4.63
C TRP A 325 16.25 -13.34 -4.80
N VAL A 326 15.49 -13.18 -3.72
CA VAL A 326 14.03 -13.21 -3.73
C VAL A 326 13.51 -11.82 -3.34
N GLY A 327 12.75 -11.19 -4.25
CA GLY A 327 12.29 -9.81 -4.13
C GLY A 327 12.97 -8.86 -5.11
N GLU A 328 12.74 -7.56 -4.94
CA GLU A 328 13.30 -6.52 -5.81
C GLU A 328 14.61 -5.99 -5.24
N HIS A 329 15.73 -6.13 -5.96
CA HIS A 329 17.07 -5.76 -5.48
C HIS A 329 17.87 -4.85 -6.41
N ASP A 330 17.37 -4.60 -7.62
CA ASP A 330 18.08 -3.81 -8.62
C ASP A 330 18.06 -2.33 -8.27
N GLY A 331 19.22 -1.68 -8.33
CA GLY A 331 19.39 -0.29 -7.89
C GLY A 331 19.17 -0.05 -6.39
N ILE A 332 18.95 -1.09 -5.59
CA ILE A 332 18.72 -0.98 -4.14
C ILE A 332 20.02 -1.29 -3.38
N PRO A 333 20.38 -0.48 -2.36
CA PRO A 333 21.55 -0.73 -1.52
C PRO A 333 21.54 -2.11 -0.87
N LYS A 334 22.71 -2.77 -0.86
CA LYS A 334 22.88 -4.12 -0.31
C LYS A 334 23.73 -4.10 0.95
N THR A 335 23.32 -4.88 1.94
CA THR A 335 24.06 -5.11 3.19
C THR A 335 24.08 -6.60 3.54
N ARG A 336 24.92 -6.98 4.51
CA ARG A 336 25.06 -8.35 4.99
C ARG A 336 24.65 -8.41 6.45
N LEU A 337 23.83 -9.39 6.79
CA LEU A 337 23.51 -9.75 8.16
C LEU A 337 24.10 -11.14 8.43
N LEU A 338 25.34 -11.15 8.95
CA LEU A 338 26.12 -12.36 9.18
C LEU A 338 26.38 -12.54 10.66
N LEU A 339 26.60 -13.79 11.09
CA LEU A 339 27.28 -14.07 12.34
C LEU A 339 28.79 -14.21 12.08
N ASN A 340 29.60 -13.66 12.98
CA ASN A 340 31.06 -13.76 12.87
C ASN A 340 31.53 -15.22 13.02
N HIS A 341 30.80 -16.02 13.82
CA HIS A 341 31.06 -17.45 14.02
C HIS A 341 29.74 -18.21 14.23
N GLY A 342 29.58 -19.35 13.55
CA GLY A 342 28.48 -20.29 13.75
C GLY A 342 27.20 -19.99 12.97
N ASP A 343 26.17 -20.79 13.23
CA ASP A 343 24.86 -20.71 12.59
C ASP A 343 23.96 -19.68 13.30
N ILE A 344 23.05 -19.07 12.56
CA ILE A 344 21.96 -18.25 13.08
C ILE A 344 21.02 -19.14 13.88
N LEU A 345 20.99 -18.91 15.19
CA LEU A 345 20.11 -19.61 16.14
C LEU A 345 18.85 -18.83 16.47
N SER A 346 18.85 -17.51 16.24
CA SER A 346 17.70 -16.65 16.53
C SER A 346 17.64 -15.49 15.56
N LEU A 347 16.42 -15.01 15.30
CA LEU A 347 16.17 -13.81 14.52
C LEU A 347 15.25 -12.86 15.28
N LYS A 348 15.46 -11.56 15.06
CA LYS A 348 14.63 -10.48 15.56
C LYS A 348 14.24 -9.56 14.42
N ALA A 349 12.97 -9.19 14.37
CA ALA A 349 12.45 -8.20 13.44
C ALA A 349 11.54 -7.22 14.19
N GLY A 350 11.52 -5.98 13.73
CA GLY A 350 10.63 -4.96 14.26
C GLY A 350 10.56 -3.71 13.44
#